data_AF-V7I724-F1
#
_entry.id   AF-V7I724-F1
#
_cell.length_a   1.000
_cell.length_b   1.000
_cell.length_c   1.000
_cell.angle_alpha   90.00
_cell.angle_beta   90.00
_cell.angle_gamma   90.00
#
_symmetry.space_group_name_H-M   'P 1'
#
loop_
_entity.id
_entity.type
_entity.pdbx_description
1 polymer ?
#
loop_
_entity_poly.entity_id
_entity_poly.type
_entity_poly.pdbx_seq_one_letter_code
_entity_poly.pdbx_strand_id
1 'polypeptide(L)'
;MEKEYYTSVIRLKGDPNVRMVPVKSTEPIETSLFIECSKVLSRVYVGTPVKKGDIICSNILNTGIDIIATKSVGMLTFNLDGDII
;
A
#
# COMPACT_ATOMS: atom_id res chain seq x y z
N MET A 1 13.57 21.69 -6.85
CA MET A 1 12.52 20.66 -6.86
C MET A 1 13.15 19.43 -6.24
N GLU A 2 12.72 19.11 -5.03
CA GLU A 2 13.26 18.01 -4.24
C GLU A 2 12.33 16.81 -4.43
N LYS A 3 12.91 15.68 -4.83
CA LYS A 3 12.18 14.43 -4.99
C LYS A 3 12.55 13.51 -3.84
N GLU A 4 11.55 12.96 -3.19
CA GLU A 4 11.73 11.98 -2.12
C GLU A 4 10.82 10.77 -2.34
N TYR A 5 11.15 9.65 -1.70
CA TYR A 5 10.26 8.51 -1.68
C TYR A 5 9.00 8.85 -0.89
N TYR A 6 7.85 8.79 -1.55
CA TYR A 6 6.58 8.99 -0.89
C TYR A 6 6.27 7.77 -0.03
N THR A 7 5.95 7.98 1.25
CA THR A 7 5.52 6.93 2.18
C THR A 7 4.22 7.37 2.84
N SER A 8 3.29 6.43 2.97
CA SER A 8 1.97 6.72 3.53
C SER A 8 1.32 5.45 4.05
N VAL A 9 0.10 5.57 4.54
CA VAL A 9 -0.72 4.45 5.00
C VAL A 9 -2.05 4.47 4.27
N ILE A 10 -2.53 3.30 3.88
CA ILE A 10 -3.84 3.12 3.25
C ILE A 10 -4.74 2.28 4.12
N ARG A 11 -6.05 2.53 4.05
CA ARG A 11 -7.04 1.80 4.84
C ARG A 11 -7.23 0.40 4.28
N LEU A 12 -7.20 -0.58 5.17
CA LEU A 12 -7.48 -1.98 4.87
C LEU A 12 -8.88 -2.34 5.35
N LYS A 13 -9.60 -3.12 4.55
CA LYS A 13 -10.85 -3.79 4.92
C LYS A 13 -10.64 -5.30 4.90
N GLY A 14 -11.33 -6.00 5.81
CA GLY A 14 -11.32 -7.47 5.84
C GLY A 14 -10.29 -8.11 6.79
N ASP A 15 -9.67 -7.33 7.67
CA ASP A 15 -8.88 -7.85 8.80
C ASP A 15 -9.36 -7.23 10.12
N PRO A 16 -9.70 -8.02 11.16
CA PRO A 16 -10.18 -7.49 12.44
C PRO A 16 -9.06 -6.83 13.27
N ASN A 17 -7.80 -7.21 13.05
CA ASN A 17 -6.65 -6.74 13.82
C ASN A 17 -5.89 -5.61 13.12
N VAL A 18 -5.88 -5.62 11.78
CA VAL A 18 -5.13 -4.66 10.97
C VAL A 18 -6.07 -3.78 10.16
N ARG A 19 -6.09 -2.48 10.46
CA ARG A 19 -6.96 -1.52 9.74
C ARG A 19 -6.24 -0.70 8.67
N MET A 20 -4.92 -0.83 8.58
CA MET A 20 -4.10 -0.01 7.68
C MET A 20 -2.89 -0.80 7.18
N VAL A 21 -2.45 -0.52 5.96
CA VAL A 21 -1.23 -1.08 5.36
C VAL A 21 -0.27 0.07 5.01
N PRO A 22 1.01 -0.01 5.41
CA PRO A 22 2.01 0.94 4.95
C PRO A 22 2.31 0.75 3.46
N VAL A 23 2.42 1.85 2.75
CA VAL A 23 2.71 1.90 1.32
C VAL A 23 3.86 2.86 1.04
N LYS A 24 4.56 2.63 -0.05
CA LYS A 24 5.59 3.54 -0.57
C LYS A 24 5.50 3.68 -2.08
N SER A 25 6.06 4.74 -2.63
CA SER A 25 6.28 4.84 -4.08
C SER A 25 7.41 3.92 -4.55
N THR A 26 7.33 3.49 -5.80
CA THR A 26 8.40 2.73 -6.47
C THR A 26 9.62 3.61 -6.76
N GLU A 27 9.41 4.90 -7.02
CA GLU A 27 10.44 5.90 -7.34
C GLU A 27 10.24 7.21 -6.56
N PRO A 28 11.25 8.09 -6.48
CA PRO A 28 11.10 9.42 -5.88
C PRO A 28 10.05 10.28 -6.61
N ILE A 29 9.12 10.82 -5.83
CA ILE A 29 8.05 11.72 -6.29
C ILE A 29 8.42 13.15 -5.87
N GLU A 30 8.00 14.15 -6.66
CA GLU A 30 8.09 15.56 -6.25
C GLU A 30 7.36 15.80 -4.93
N THR A 31 8.03 16.40 -3.94
CA THR A 31 7.45 16.65 -2.62
C THR A 31 6.18 17.50 -2.66
N SER A 32 6.04 18.35 -3.70
CA SER A 32 4.81 19.12 -3.95
C SER A 32 3.57 18.26 -4.21
N LEU A 33 3.74 17.03 -4.72
CA LEU A 33 2.65 16.10 -5.02
C LEU A 33 2.24 15.25 -3.81
N PHE A 34 3.00 15.25 -2.71
CA PHE A 34 2.75 14.37 -1.57
C PHE A 34 1.36 14.59 -0.96
N ILE A 35 0.92 15.86 -0.92
CA ILE A 35 -0.41 16.23 -0.42
C ILE A 35 -1.50 15.65 -1.33
N GLU A 36 -1.33 15.75 -2.66
CA GLU A 36 -2.29 15.22 -3.63
C GLU A 36 -2.32 13.69 -3.63
N CYS A 37 -1.17 13.02 -3.57
CA CYS A 37 -1.08 11.57 -3.40
C CYS A 37 -1.86 11.12 -2.16
N SER A 38 -1.71 11.83 -1.04
CA SER A 38 -2.42 11.52 0.20
C SER A 38 -3.93 11.69 0.08
N LYS A 39 -4.40 12.72 -0.63
CA LYS A 39 -5.84 12.92 -0.90
C LYS A 39 -6.42 11.78 -1.72
N VAL A 40 -5.71 11.33 -2.76
CA VAL A 40 -6.13 10.18 -3.59
C VAL A 40 -6.21 8.93 -2.73
N LEU A 41 -5.11 8.59 -2.03
CA LEU A 41 -5.03 7.37 -1.21
C LEU A 41 -6.04 7.36 -0.05
N SER A 42 -6.43 8.53 0.49
CA SER A 42 -7.42 8.62 1.56
C SER A 42 -8.81 8.05 1.18
N ARG A 43 -9.11 8.00 -0.13
CA ARG A 43 -10.38 7.49 -0.67
C ARG A 43 -10.30 6.03 -1.12
N VAL A 44 -9.09 5.48 -1.20
CA VAL A 44 -8.85 4.10 -1.62
C VAL A 44 -8.87 3.19 -0.40
N TYR A 45 -9.54 2.04 -0.55
CA TYR A 45 -9.57 0.98 0.44
C TYR A 45 -9.06 -0.29 -0.21
N VAL A 46 -8.19 -1.00 0.50
CA VAL A 46 -7.61 -2.26 0.03
C VAL A 46 -8.28 -3.40 0.78
N GLY A 47 -8.60 -4.50 0.09
CA GLY A 47 -9.10 -5.73 0.71
C GLY A 47 -7.96 -6.68 1.10
N THR A 48 -8.21 -7.59 2.04
CA THR A 48 -7.30 -8.72 2.29
C THR A 48 -7.45 -9.83 1.24
N PRO A 49 -6.40 -10.62 0.96
CA PRO A 49 -5.02 -10.48 1.43
C PRO A 49 -4.22 -9.46 0.58
N VAL A 50 -3.27 -8.80 1.23
CA VAL A 50 -2.26 -7.91 0.63
C VAL A 50 -0.89 -8.52 0.88
N LYS A 51 -0.05 -8.59 -0.15
CA LYS A 51 1.35 -9.03 -0.03
C LYS A 51 2.28 -7.84 -0.17
N LYS A 52 3.45 -7.93 0.46
CA LYS A 52 4.54 -6.98 0.24
C LYS A 52 4.92 -6.97 -1.25
N GLY A 53 4.93 -5.79 -1.84
CA GLY A 53 5.19 -5.58 -3.27
C GLY A 53 3.92 -5.43 -4.11
N ASP A 54 2.73 -5.69 -3.56
CA ASP A 54 1.48 -5.49 -4.30
C ASP A 54 1.31 -4.02 -4.68
N ILE A 55 0.94 -3.80 -5.95
CA ILE A 55 0.63 -2.46 -6.48
C ILE A 55 -0.77 -2.08 -6.01
N ILE A 56 -0.83 -1.08 -5.14
CA ILE A 56 -2.08 -0.55 -4.57
C ILE A 56 -2.70 0.50 -5.48
N CYS A 57 -1.87 1.31 -6.14
CA CYS A 57 -2.29 2.30 -7.11
C CYS A 57 -1.20 2.44 -8.16
N SER A 58 -1.53 2.14 -9.41
CA SER A 58 -0.63 2.31 -10.53
C SER A 58 -0.72 3.71 -11.12
N ASN A 59 0.42 4.22 -11.61
CA ASN A 59 0.53 5.52 -12.30
C ASN A 59 -0.15 6.67 -11.52
N ILE A 60 0.25 6.86 -10.25
CA ILE A 60 -0.35 7.84 -9.36
C ILE A 60 -0.22 9.26 -9.96
N LEU A 61 -1.34 9.97 -10.04
CA LEU A 61 -1.42 11.33 -10.63
C LEU A 61 -0.84 11.43 -12.06
N ASN A 62 -0.88 10.34 -12.83
CA ASN A 62 -0.30 10.26 -14.18
C ASN A 62 1.21 10.58 -14.25
N THR A 63 1.95 10.23 -13.19
CA THR A 63 3.40 10.48 -13.09
C THR A 63 4.27 9.35 -13.66
N GLY A 64 3.69 8.20 -13.96
CA GLY A 64 4.38 6.95 -14.29
C GLY A 64 4.85 6.14 -13.08
N ILE A 65 4.57 6.61 -11.85
CA ILE A 65 5.06 6.01 -10.61
C ILE A 65 3.94 5.22 -9.94
N ASP A 66 4.28 4.06 -9.36
CA ASP A 66 3.34 3.19 -8.68
C ASP A 66 3.48 3.31 -7.16
N ILE A 67 2.38 3.04 -6.46
CA ILE A 67 2.33 2.92 -4.99
C ILE A 67 2.20 1.45 -4.62
N ILE A 68 3.16 0.94 -3.86
CA ILE A 68 3.26 -0.47 -3.47
C ILE A 68 3.12 -0.67 -1.96
N ALA A 69 2.54 -1.79 -1.55
CA ALA A 69 2.49 -2.20 -0.15
C ALA A 69 3.85 -2.68 0.35
N THR A 70 4.23 -2.27 1.56
CA THR A 70 5.51 -2.69 2.17
C THR A 70 5.35 -3.77 3.23
N LYS A 71 4.11 -4.10 3.60
CA LYS A 71 3.76 -5.12 4.58
C LYS A 71 2.72 -6.06 4.01
N SER A 72 2.92 -7.36 4.22
CA SER A 72 1.90 -8.37 3.94
C SER A 72 0.85 -8.37 5.07
N VAL A 73 -0.42 -8.33 4.71
CA VAL A 73 -1.54 -8.39 5.63
C VAL A 73 -2.64 -9.26 5.04
N GLY A 74 -3.00 -10.31 5.74
CA GLY A 74 -4.03 -11.24 5.30
C GLY A 74 -4.00 -12.45 6.21
N MET A 75 -5.17 -13.04 6.40
CA MET A 75 -5.28 -14.27 7.14
C MET A 75 -4.60 -15.37 6.34
N LEU A 76 -3.45 -15.83 6.84
CA LEU A 76 -2.93 -17.12 6.45
C LEU A 76 -3.94 -18.16 6.96
N THR A 77 -4.72 -18.75 6.07
CA THR A 77 -5.47 -19.95 6.41
C THR A 77 -4.45 -21.04 6.67
N PHE A 78 -4.19 -21.34 7.93
CA PHE A 78 -3.47 -22.55 8.31
C PHE A 78 -4.26 -23.75 7.77
N ASN A 79 -3.64 -24.60 6.97
CA ASN A 79 -4.15 -25.97 6.81
C ASN A 79 -3.93 -26.70 8.14
N LEU A 80 -4.82 -27.64 8.47
CA LEU A 80 -4.77 -28.45 9.69
C LEU A 80 -3.53 -29.38 9.76
N ASP A 81 -2.64 -29.33 8.77
CA ASP A 81 -1.56 -30.29 8.54
C ASP A 81 -0.15 -29.79 8.97
N GLY A 82 -0.05 -28.63 9.63
CA GLY A 82 1.16 -28.28 10.41
C GLY A 82 2.38 -27.76 9.64
N ASP A 83 2.28 -27.49 8.34
CA ASP A 83 3.36 -26.82 7.61
C ASP A 83 3.24 -25.28 7.71
N ILE A 84 4.37 -24.63 8.00
CA ILE A 84 4.47 -23.18 8.19
C ILE A 84 4.32 -22.46 6.84
N ILE A 85 3.16 -21.81 6.71
CA ILE A 85 2.84 -20.51 6.06
C ILE A 85 3.93 -19.78 5.27
#